data_AF-A0ABD0RJ13-F1
#
_entry.id   AF-A0ABD0RJ13-F1
#
_cell.length_a   1.000
_cell.length_b   1.000
_cell.length_c   1.000
_cell.angle_alpha   90.00
_cell.angle_beta   90.00
_cell.angle_gamma   90.00
#
_symmetry.space_group_name_H-M   'P 1'
#
loop_
_entity.id
_entity.type
_entity.pdbx_description
1 polymer ?
#
loop_
_entity_poly.entity_id
_entity_poly.type
_entity_poly.pdbx_seq_one_letter_code
_entity_poly.pdbx_strand_id
1 'polypeptide(L)' 'PLYGSLLQAWQCFLSSADRLSSLHSSICRALVSEDGDRIRTWQKETFHKKMFGGFKESQDFETGFSRAQKPWAKRLKK' A
#
# COMPACT_ATOMS: atom_id res chain seq x y z
N PRO A 1 36.63 -13.14 -33.79
CA PRO A 1 36.45 -11.73 -33.35
C PRO A 1 35.12 -11.16 -33.90
N LEU A 2 34.35 -10.44 -33.09
CA LEU A 2 33.16 -9.71 -33.53
C LEU A 2 33.55 -8.28 -33.87
N TYR A 3 33.13 -7.79 -35.04
CA TYR A 3 33.50 -6.48 -35.55
C TYR A 3 32.39 -5.90 -36.42
N GLY A 4 32.54 -4.62 -36.79
CA GLY A 4 31.64 -3.93 -37.70
C GLY A 4 30.19 -3.87 -37.18
N SER A 5 29.23 -3.92 -38.10
CA SER A 5 27.80 -3.79 -37.79
C SER A 5 27.27 -4.86 -36.82
N LEU A 6 27.85 -6.06 -36.82
CA LEU A 6 27.44 -7.13 -35.91
C LEU A 6 27.82 -6.83 -34.46
N LEU A 7 29.03 -6.30 -34.21
CA LEU A 7 29.43 -5.85 -32.88
C LEU A 7 28.52 -4.72 -32.39
N GLN A 8 28.18 -3.78 -33.26
CA GLN A 8 27.27 -2.69 -32.94
C GLN A 8 25.86 -3.20 -32.59
N ALA A 9 25.32 -4.16 -33.36
CA ALA A 9 24.03 -4.77 -33.07
C ALA A 9 24.02 -5.46 -31.69
N TRP A 10 25.08 -6.18 -31.34
CA TRP A 10 25.23 -6.77 -30.00
C TRP A 10 25.24 -5.68 -28.91
N GLN A 11 26.06 -4.63 -29.07
CA GLN A 11 26.13 -3.53 -28.10
C GLN A 11 24.76 -2.83 -27.92
N CYS A 12 24.01 -2.64 -29.01
CA CYS A 12 22.65 -2.10 -28.97
C CYS A 12 21.69 -3.00 -28.17
N PHE A 13 21.80 -4.31 -28.30
CA PHE A 13 21.00 -5.26 -27.52
C PHE A 13 21.27 -5.12 -26.02
N LEU A 14 22.55 -5.14 -25.61
CA LEU A 14 22.93 -4.97 -24.20
C LEU A 14 22.48 -3.61 -23.65
N SER A 15 22.67 -2.54 -24.43
CA SER A 15 22.21 -1.20 -24.06
C SER A 15 20.69 -1.13 -23.86
N SER A 16 19.94 -1.88 -24.67
CA SER A 16 18.47 -1.95 -24.54
C SER A 16 18.08 -2.70 -23.25
N ALA A 17 18.78 -3.78 -22.91
CA ALA A 17 18.57 -4.51 -21.67
C ALA A 17 18.87 -3.65 -20.42
N ASP A 18 19.95 -2.86 -20.44
CA ASP A 18 20.29 -1.95 -19.33
C ASP A 18 19.24 -0.85 -19.14
N ARG A 19 18.71 -0.29 -20.24
CA ARG A 19 17.62 0.69 -20.20
C ARG A 19 16.34 0.08 -19.63
N LEU A 20 16.01 -1.14 -20.05
CA LEU A 20 14.85 -1.87 -19.53
C LEU A 20 15.00 -2.15 -18.03
N SER A 21 16.18 -2.60 -17.58
CA SER A 21 16.49 -2.81 -16.17
C SER A 21 16.34 -1.52 -15.34
N SER A 22 16.83 -0.40 -15.88
CA SER A 22 16.69 0.92 -15.25
C SER A 22 15.22 1.35 -15.12
N LEU A 23 14.41 1.11 -16.16
CA LEU A 23 12.98 1.38 -16.14
C LEU A 23 12.26 0.54 -15.07
N HIS A 24 12.49 -0.77 -15.04
CA HIS A 24 11.92 -1.65 -14.01
C HIS A 24 12.33 -1.26 -12.60
N SER A 25 13.59 -0.87 -12.40
CA SER A 25 14.08 -0.37 -11.12
C SER A 25 13.36 0.91 -10.69
N SER A 26 13.08 1.81 -11.63
CA SER A 26 12.30 3.03 -11.36
C SER A 26 10.86 2.71 -10.96
N ILE A 27 10.20 1.79 -11.67
CA ILE A 27 8.84 1.33 -11.35
C ILE A 27 8.81 0.69 -9.95
N CYS A 28 9.79 -0.16 -9.64
CA CYS A 28 9.90 -0.79 -8.32
C CYS A 28 10.01 0.24 -7.19
N ARG A 29 10.87 1.25 -7.36
CA ARG A 29 11.00 2.35 -6.37
C ARG A 29 9.70 3.12 -6.18
N ALA A 30 9.02 3.49 -7.26
CA ALA A 30 7.75 4.20 -7.18
C ALA A 30 6.69 3.40 -6.42
N LEU A 31 6.55 2.11 -6.73
CA LEU A 31 5.54 1.26 -6.10
C LEU A 31 5.86 0.92 -4.63
N VAL A 32 7.10 0.52 -4.35
CA VAL A 32 7.46 -0.06 -3.04
C VAL A 32 7.82 1.02 -2.03
N SER A 33 8.61 2.00 -2.45
CA SER A 33 9.08 3.06 -1.56
C SER A 33 8.02 4.16 -1.48
N GLU A 34 7.63 4.77 -2.60
CA GLU A 34 6.74 5.94 -2.54
C GLU A 34 5.31 5.56 -2.19
N ASP A 35 4.66 4.75 -3.02
CA ASP A 35 3.25 4.40 -2.81
C ASP A 35 3.07 3.48 -1.60
N GLY A 36 4.01 2.57 -1.38
CA GLY A 36 4.06 1.74 -0.19
C GLY A 36 4.16 2.56 1.11
N ASP A 37 5.02 3.58 1.16
CA ASP A 37 5.15 4.45 2.34
C ASP A 37 3.94 5.37 2.53
N ARG A 38 3.33 5.84 1.44
CA ARG A 38 2.06 6.58 1.49
C ARG A 38 0.97 5.76 2.15
N ILE A 39 0.79 4.50 1.74
CA ILE A 39 -0.22 3.60 2.32
C ILE A 39 0.09 3.33 3.80
N ARG A 40 1.36 3.04 4.14
CA ARG A 40 1.77 2.83 5.54
C ARG A 40 1.50 4.04 6.43
N THR A 41 1.79 5.24 5.92
CA THR A 41 1.56 6.50 6.62
C THR A 41 0.07 6.72 6.84
N TRP A 42 -0.74 6.62 5.77
CA TRP A 42 -2.18 6.73 5.86
C TRP A 42 -2.79 5.71 6.83
N GLN A 43 -2.33 4.46 6.80
CA GLN A 43 -2.80 3.42 7.73
C GLN A 43 -2.51 3.79 9.18
N LYS A 44 -1.31 4.29 9.47
CA LYS A 44 -0.89 4.69 10.81
C LYS A 44 -1.69 5.89 11.32
N GLU A 45 -2.02 6.84 10.46
CA GLU A 45 -2.80 8.04 10.79
C GLU A 45 -4.29 7.76 10.91
N THR A 46 -4.81 6.80 10.13
CA THR A 46 -6.24 6.48 10.10
C THR A 46 -6.64 5.50 11.20
N PHE A 47 -5.77 4.55 11.54
CA PHE A 47 -6.11 3.45 12.44
C PHE A 47 -5.22 3.45 13.69
N HIS A 48 -5.81 3.78 14.83
CA HIS A 48 -5.09 3.90 16.09
C HIS A 48 -5.24 2.61 16.91
N LYS A 49 -4.14 1.85 17.02
CA LYS A 49 -4.09 0.65 17.85
C LYS A 49 -4.26 0.98 19.34
N LYS A 50 -5.05 0.19 20.04
CA LYS A 50 -5.22 0.28 21.49
C LYS A 50 -4.20 -0.60 22.23
N MET A 51 -3.90 -0.23 23.49
CA MET A 51 -2.97 -0.98 24.34
C MET A 51 -3.38 -2.44 24.58
N PHE A 52 -4.68 -2.72 24.67
CA PHE A 52 -5.22 -4.08 24.91
C PHE A 52 -5.74 -4.76 23.64
N GLY A 53 -5.19 -4.39 22.47
CA GLY A 53 -5.60 -4.93 21.18
C GLY A 53 -6.84 -4.23 20.59
N GLY A 54 -7.00 -4.42 19.28
CA GLY A 54 -8.01 -3.74 18.46
C GLY A 54 -7.66 -2.29 18.12
N PHE A 55 -8.56 -1.66 17.36
CA PHE A 55 -8.48 -0.27 16.94
C PHE A 55 -9.46 0.60 17.70
N LYS A 56 -9.06 1.84 17.99
CA LYS A 56 -9.88 2.83 18.68
C LYS A 56 -11.15 3.10 17.88
N GLU A 57 -11.02 3.28 16.57
CA GLU A 57 -12.11 3.58 15.66
C GLU A 57 -13.20 2.51 15.73
N SER A 58 -12.80 1.22 15.70
CA SER A 58 -13.74 0.10 15.81
C SER A 58 -14.51 0.11 17.13
N GLN A 59 -13.83 0.40 18.25
CA GLN A 59 -14.49 0.47 19.55
C GLN A 59 -15.45 1.68 19.63
N ASP A 60 -15.05 2.82 19.09
CA ASP A 60 -15.85 4.03 19.09
C ASP A 60 -17.14 3.82 18.30
N PHE A 61 -17.07 3.15 17.14
CA PHE A 61 -18.26 2.75 16.38
C PHE A 61 -19.16 1.77 17.15
N GLU A 62 -18.59 0.69 17.70
CA GLU A 62 -19.37 -0.29 18.48
C GLU A 62 -20.10 0.36 19.65
N THR A 63 -19.40 1.23 20.38
CA THR A 63 -19.97 1.97 21.50
C THR A 63 -21.04 2.95 21.03
N GLY A 64 -20.81 3.63 19.90
CA GLY A 64 -21.76 4.54 19.28
C GLY A 64 -23.07 3.84 18.88
N PHE A 65 -22.97 2.72 18.16
CA PHE A 65 -24.13 1.93 17.76
C PHE A 65 -24.87 1.37 18.97
N SER A 66 -24.17 0.78 19.94
CA SER A 66 -24.78 0.26 21.16
C SER A 66 -25.56 1.34 21.91
N ARG A 67 -24.98 2.55 22.04
CA ARG A 67 -25.67 3.70 22.66
C ARG A 67 -26.90 4.14 21.88
N ALA A 68 -26.79 4.27 20.56
CA ALA A 68 -27.90 4.69 19.70
C ALA A 68 -29.04 3.66 19.70
N GLN A 69 -28.72 2.36 19.73
CA GLN A 69 -29.69 1.28 19.69
C GLN A 69 -30.36 1.02 21.05
N LYS A 70 -29.68 1.30 22.17
CA LYS A 70 -30.15 0.97 23.53
C LYS A 70 -31.58 1.41 23.85
N PRO A 71 -32.04 2.64 23.51
CA PRO A 71 -33.43 3.06 23.78
C PRO A 71 -34.45 2.23 22.99
N TRP A 72 -34.16 1.93 21.72
CA TRP A 72 -35.03 1.15 20.84
C TRP A 72 -35.09 -0.32 21.26
N ALA A 73 -33.94 -0.92 21.57
CA ALA A 73 -33.89 -2.28 22.09
C ALA A 73 -34.68 -2.44 23.40
N LYS A 74 -34.65 -1.44 24.29
CA LYS A 74 -35.48 -1.42 25.51
C LYS A 74 -36.97 -1.35 25.21
N ARG A 75 -37.38 -0.60 24.19
CA ARG A 75 -38.79 -0.50 23.77
C ARG A 75 -39.30 -1.77 23.11
N LEU A 76 -38.44 -2.47 22.36
CA LEU A 76 -38.78 -3.70 21.64
C LEU A 76 -38.88 -4.93 22.55
N LYS A 77 -38.19 -4.95 23.70
CA LYS A 77 -38.30 -6.02 24.70
C LYS A 77 -39.58 -5.93 25.57
N LYS A 78 -40.57 -5.13 25.15
CA LYS A 78 -41.92 -5.13 25.75
C LYS A 78 -42.82 -6.10 25.02
#